data_AF-A0A940I7X8-F1
#
_entry.id   AF-A0A940I7X8-F1
#
_cell.length_a   1.000
_cell.length_b   1.000
_cell.length_c   1.000
_cell.angle_alpha   90.00
_cell.angle_beta   90.00
_cell.angle_gamma   90.00
#
_symmetry.space_group_name_H-M   'P 1'
#
loop_
_entity.id
_entity.type
_entity.pdbx_description
1 polymer ?
#
loop_
_entity_poly.entity_id
_entity_poly.type
_entity_poly.pdbx_seq_one_letter_code
_entity_poly.pdbx_strand_id
1 'polypeptide(L)'
;MDRRSVLILGGKREDTGFVNLISSVYEELGIEEVIYFPGVVDDFYRALINKWVSSGIKIAADEDAGTYLASYGIKVDFDFDSAVERASVFVCFDRTGYDLLRANLSGVSSSKKLIILSPVFSGEQHAIYAEGIFKVPFESERAFCLKIPEGMDYSIAYFVKLLEKNFSVQEAIDRVKFLVVRDREEGCDFPRNSSREEFLKEISSNGCGIHISEMKMPAVMDFVYFDIVFKGPVDVQKFVDLFDLDGAVAMTNKKDMVEIRKVEELLRENGSLLYIILMSVSSIEMVSDRELVGYFFVTPHFCEAFNIISAITRYFFPRSSEERMRKVYSRMVKEM
;
A
#
# COMPACT_ATOMS: atom_id res chain seq x y z
N MET A 1 -24.07 17.54 4.15
CA MET A 1 -23.06 16.47 4.27
C MET A 1 -21.88 16.91 3.44
N ASP A 2 -20.67 16.82 3.97
CA ASP A 2 -19.47 17.05 3.18
C ASP A 2 -19.45 16.07 2.00
N ARG A 3 -19.04 16.56 0.83
CA ARG A 3 -18.99 15.79 -0.41
C ARG A 3 -18.00 14.63 -0.26
N ARG A 4 -18.32 13.44 -0.75
CA ARG A 4 -17.39 12.29 -0.64
C ARG A 4 -16.36 12.34 -1.76
N SER A 5 -15.45 13.30 -1.64
CA SER A 5 -14.48 13.66 -2.67
C SER A 5 -13.06 13.43 -2.21
N VAL A 6 -12.23 12.93 -3.15
CA VAL A 6 -10.81 12.66 -2.94
C VAL A 6 -10.00 13.54 -3.89
N LEU A 7 -9.06 14.32 -3.36
CA LEU A 7 -8.03 15.00 -4.14
C LEU A 7 -6.72 14.25 -4.02
N ILE A 8 -6.21 13.82 -5.17
CA ILE A 8 -4.95 13.13 -5.31
C ILE A 8 -3.92 14.15 -5.78
N LEU A 9 -2.93 14.40 -4.93
CA LEU A 9 -1.78 15.25 -5.24
C LEU A 9 -0.67 14.34 -5.75
N GLY A 10 -0.68 14.18 -7.06
CA GLY A 10 0.25 13.33 -7.80
C GLY A 10 1.53 14.07 -8.16
N GLY A 11 2.45 13.35 -8.77
CA GLY A 11 3.74 13.94 -9.17
C GLY A 11 4.84 12.94 -9.53
N LYS A 12 4.60 11.63 -9.37
CA LYS A 12 5.58 10.59 -9.66
C LYS A 12 4.91 9.25 -10.01
N ARG A 13 5.68 8.31 -10.59
CA ARG A 13 5.17 7.00 -11.05
C ARG A 13 4.51 6.17 -9.93
N GLU A 14 4.86 6.44 -8.68
CA GLU A 14 4.39 5.76 -7.48
C GLU A 14 2.87 5.96 -7.25
N ASP A 15 2.30 7.07 -7.69
CA ASP A 15 0.85 7.32 -7.58
C ASP A 15 0.03 6.47 -8.58
N THR A 16 0.64 6.01 -9.66
CA THR A 16 -0.05 5.45 -10.82
C THR A 16 -0.78 4.16 -10.47
N GLY A 17 -0.21 3.33 -9.60
CA GLY A 17 -0.86 2.12 -9.09
C GLY A 17 -2.16 2.44 -8.35
N PHE A 18 -2.11 3.44 -7.45
CA PHE A 18 -3.26 3.90 -6.70
C PHE A 18 -4.32 4.55 -7.61
N VAL A 19 -3.93 5.48 -8.49
CA VAL A 19 -4.86 6.18 -9.38
C VAL A 19 -5.57 5.18 -10.32
N ASN A 20 -4.83 4.21 -10.87
CA ASN A 20 -5.43 3.13 -11.67
C ASN A 20 -6.46 2.33 -10.85
N LEU A 21 -6.10 1.90 -9.64
CA LEU A 21 -6.99 1.10 -8.81
C LEU A 21 -8.25 1.90 -8.43
N ILE A 22 -8.08 3.10 -7.84
CA ILE A 22 -9.22 3.93 -7.41
C ILE A 22 -10.12 4.33 -8.59
N SER A 23 -9.56 4.64 -9.76
CA SER A 23 -10.35 4.97 -10.96
C SER A 23 -11.30 3.85 -11.39
N SER A 24 -10.99 2.61 -11.02
CA SER A 24 -11.83 1.46 -11.36
C SER A 24 -12.90 1.14 -10.32
N VAL A 25 -12.75 1.59 -9.06
CA VAL A 25 -13.61 1.16 -7.93
C VAL A 25 -14.32 2.30 -7.17
N TYR A 26 -13.98 3.56 -7.40
CA TYR A 26 -14.43 4.66 -6.55
C TYR A 26 -15.97 4.78 -6.48
N GLU A 27 -16.67 4.60 -7.61
CA GLU A 27 -18.15 4.63 -7.65
C GLU A 27 -18.76 3.49 -6.83
N GLU A 28 -18.20 2.27 -6.92
CA GLU A 28 -18.67 1.10 -6.17
C GLU A 28 -18.46 1.23 -4.67
N LEU A 29 -17.39 1.93 -4.29
CA LEU A 29 -17.09 2.34 -2.92
C LEU A 29 -18.01 3.45 -2.43
N GLY A 30 -18.75 4.13 -3.33
CA GLY A 30 -19.64 5.24 -3.01
C GLY A 30 -18.92 6.58 -2.85
N ILE A 31 -17.71 6.70 -3.39
CA ILE A 31 -16.99 7.96 -3.53
C ILE A 31 -17.64 8.72 -4.70
N GLU A 32 -17.97 9.99 -4.48
CA GLU A 32 -18.73 10.80 -5.44
C GLU A 32 -17.84 11.47 -6.49
N GLU A 33 -16.59 11.75 -6.13
CA GLU A 33 -15.68 12.48 -6.98
C GLU A 33 -14.22 12.16 -6.64
N VAL A 34 -13.42 11.93 -7.67
CA VAL A 34 -11.97 11.83 -7.54
C VAL A 34 -11.35 12.87 -8.45
N ILE A 35 -10.51 13.71 -7.87
CA ILE A 35 -9.81 14.80 -8.54
C ILE A 35 -8.32 14.46 -8.53
N TYR A 36 -7.67 14.53 -9.67
CA TYR A 36 -6.23 14.34 -9.81
C TYR A 36 -5.57 15.67 -10.15
N PHE A 37 -4.59 16.07 -9.33
CA PHE A 37 -3.72 17.21 -9.57
C PHE A 37 -2.31 16.69 -9.90
N PRO A 38 -1.86 16.77 -11.17
CA PRO A 38 -0.55 16.28 -11.56
C PRO A 38 0.55 17.24 -11.10
N GLY A 39 1.55 16.74 -10.38
CA GLY A 39 2.75 17.51 -10.06
C GLY A 39 3.72 17.69 -11.23
N VAL A 40 3.63 16.81 -12.24
CA VAL A 40 4.39 16.90 -13.50
C VAL A 40 3.49 16.42 -14.65
N VAL A 41 3.51 17.13 -15.77
CA VAL A 41 2.81 16.72 -17.00
C VAL A 41 3.82 16.56 -18.14
N ASP A 42 3.93 15.34 -18.65
CA ASP A 42 4.75 15.01 -19.82
C ASP A 42 4.02 14.02 -20.76
N ASP A 43 4.67 13.63 -21.86
CA ASP A 43 4.09 12.71 -22.85
C ASP A 43 3.74 11.33 -22.28
N PHE A 44 4.48 10.84 -21.27
CA PHE A 44 4.20 9.56 -20.62
C PHE A 44 2.92 9.66 -19.78
N TYR A 45 2.79 10.72 -18.99
CA TYR A 45 1.60 10.93 -18.16
C TYR A 45 0.36 11.27 -18.99
N ARG A 46 0.50 11.84 -20.19
CA ARG A 46 -0.64 12.16 -21.07
C ARG A 46 -1.55 10.95 -21.34
N ALA A 47 -0.98 9.80 -21.68
CA ALA A 47 -1.76 8.59 -21.97
C ALA A 47 -2.52 8.07 -20.74
N LEU A 48 -1.88 8.13 -19.57
CA LEU A 48 -2.47 7.74 -18.29
C LEU A 48 -3.59 8.69 -17.87
N ILE A 49 -3.36 10.00 -17.97
CA ILE A 49 -4.37 11.02 -17.65
C ILE A 49 -5.59 10.86 -18.55
N ASN A 50 -5.41 10.65 -19.86
CA ASN A 50 -6.52 10.38 -20.76
C ASN A 50 -7.34 9.15 -20.34
N LYS A 51 -6.66 8.06 -19.98
CA LYS A 51 -7.31 6.86 -19.46
C LYS A 51 -8.10 7.17 -18.18
N TRP A 52 -7.53 7.92 -17.24
CA TRP A 52 -8.21 8.28 -15.99
C TRP A 52 -9.43 9.19 -16.21
N VAL A 53 -9.31 10.18 -17.10
CA VAL A 53 -10.43 11.05 -17.49
C VAL A 53 -11.56 10.24 -18.11
N SER A 54 -11.24 9.26 -18.97
CA SER A 54 -12.26 8.35 -19.54
C SER A 54 -12.97 7.51 -18.49
N SER A 55 -12.33 7.26 -17.34
CA SER A 55 -12.91 6.57 -16.17
C SER A 55 -13.66 7.51 -15.22
N GLY A 56 -13.81 8.79 -15.58
CA GLY A 56 -14.56 9.78 -14.80
C GLY A 56 -13.73 10.62 -13.82
N ILE A 57 -12.41 10.39 -13.73
CA ILE A 57 -11.52 11.21 -12.91
C ILE A 57 -11.51 12.65 -13.42
N LYS A 58 -11.64 13.60 -12.48
CA LYS A 58 -11.57 15.03 -12.76
C LYS A 58 -10.13 15.53 -12.69
N ILE A 59 -9.78 16.48 -13.53
CA ILE A 59 -8.42 17.04 -13.55
C ILE A 59 -8.42 18.44 -12.96
N ALA A 60 -7.54 18.65 -11.98
CA ALA A 60 -7.15 19.97 -11.52
C ALA A 60 -5.74 20.29 -12.02
N ALA A 61 -5.47 21.53 -12.38
CA ALA A 61 -4.14 21.95 -12.83
C ALA A 61 -3.89 23.42 -12.50
N ASP A 62 -2.62 23.80 -12.41
CA ASP A 62 -2.22 25.21 -12.51
C ASP A 62 -2.31 25.71 -13.96
N GLU A 63 -2.03 26.99 -14.17
CA GLU A 63 -2.17 27.65 -15.48
C GLU A 63 -1.24 27.02 -16.55
N ASP A 64 -0.01 26.70 -16.18
CA ASP A 64 1.01 26.15 -17.09
C ASP A 64 0.66 24.70 -17.48
N ALA A 65 0.40 23.84 -16.49
CA ALA A 65 -0.01 22.46 -16.70
C ALA A 65 -1.36 22.40 -17.44
N GLY A 66 -2.27 23.31 -17.13
CA GLY A 66 -3.57 23.40 -17.79
C GLY A 66 -3.46 23.76 -19.26
N THR A 67 -2.58 24.69 -19.62
CA THR A 67 -2.29 25.06 -21.01
C THR A 67 -1.70 23.87 -21.78
N TYR A 68 -0.75 23.16 -21.17
CA TYR A 68 -0.17 21.95 -21.76
C TYR A 68 -1.24 20.88 -22.01
N LEU A 69 -2.06 20.54 -21.01
CA LEU A 69 -3.12 19.54 -21.13
C LEU A 69 -4.17 19.92 -22.17
N ALA A 70 -4.58 21.18 -22.21
CA ALA A 70 -5.53 21.69 -23.19
C ALA A 70 -5.02 21.56 -24.64
N SER A 71 -3.70 21.72 -24.86
CA SER A 71 -3.10 21.54 -26.19
C SER A 71 -3.25 20.10 -26.74
N TYR A 72 -3.51 19.12 -25.86
CA TYR A 72 -3.80 17.73 -26.20
C TYR A 72 -5.28 17.35 -26.09
N GLY A 73 -6.17 18.32 -25.92
CA GLY A 73 -7.62 18.09 -25.80
C GLY A 73 -8.06 17.53 -24.45
N ILE A 74 -7.20 17.54 -23.42
CA ILE A 74 -7.57 17.14 -22.06
C ILE A 74 -8.22 18.34 -21.37
N LYS A 75 -9.47 18.17 -20.94
CA LYS A 75 -10.20 19.21 -20.22
C LYS A 75 -9.72 19.30 -18.77
N VAL A 76 -9.34 20.49 -18.34
CA VAL A 76 -9.15 20.83 -16.92
C VAL A 76 -10.52 21.20 -16.34
N ASP A 77 -10.89 20.56 -15.23
CA ASP A 77 -12.17 20.78 -14.57
C ASP A 77 -12.09 21.84 -13.47
N PHE A 78 -10.94 21.96 -12.80
CA PHE A 78 -10.74 22.85 -11.64
C PHE A 78 -9.34 23.48 -11.62
N ASP A 79 -9.22 24.64 -10.99
CA ASP A 79 -7.92 25.07 -10.46
C ASP A 79 -7.62 24.36 -9.12
N PHE A 80 -6.43 24.57 -8.58
CA PHE A 80 -5.99 23.92 -7.34
C PHE A 80 -6.89 24.29 -6.14
N ASP A 81 -7.20 25.58 -5.99
CA ASP A 81 -7.97 26.08 -4.84
C ASP A 81 -9.40 25.52 -4.83
N SER A 82 -10.05 25.52 -5.99
CA SER A 82 -11.36 24.91 -6.20
C SER A 82 -11.34 23.42 -5.90
N ALA A 83 -10.26 22.70 -6.27
CA ALA A 83 -10.11 21.29 -5.94
C ALA A 83 -9.97 21.07 -4.42
N VAL A 84 -9.21 21.92 -3.73
CA VAL A 84 -8.98 21.83 -2.28
C VAL A 84 -10.25 22.12 -1.47
N GLU A 85 -11.02 23.14 -1.86
CA GLU A 85 -12.31 23.45 -1.21
C GLU A 85 -13.28 22.28 -1.30
N ARG A 86 -13.27 21.61 -2.44
CA ARG A 86 -14.19 20.52 -2.78
C ARG A 86 -13.85 19.20 -2.13
N ALA A 87 -12.57 18.94 -1.84
CA ALA A 87 -12.08 17.67 -1.33
C ALA A 87 -12.29 17.51 0.18
N SER A 88 -12.71 16.31 0.59
CA SER A 88 -12.76 15.87 1.99
C SER A 88 -11.60 14.97 2.38
N VAL A 89 -10.99 14.28 1.41
CA VAL A 89 -9.77 13.50 1.60
C VAL A 89 -8.69 13.98 0.64
N PHE A 90 -7.47 14.11 1.15
CA PHE A 90 -6.28 14.40 0.37
C PHE A 90 -5.32 13.22 0.43
N VAL A 91 -4.79 12.81 -0.71
CA VAL A 91 -3.75 11.79 -0.80
C VAL A 91 -2.50 12.44 -1.39
N CYS A 92 -1.42 12.49 -0.61
CA CYS A 92 -0.17 13.14 -0.98
C CYS A 92 0.93 12.10 -1.17
N PHE A 93 1.47 12.03 -2.40
CA PHE A 93 2.57 11.11 -2.74
C PHE A 93 3.96 11.73 -2.64
N ASP A 94 4.04 13.04 -2.46
CA ASP A 94 5.32 13.73 -2.29
C ASP A 94 5.22 14.99 -1.41
N ARG A 95 6.40 15.52 -1.07
CA ARG A 95 6.56 16.67 -0.18
C ARG A 95 5.99 17.95 -0.81
N THR A 96 6.17 18.10 -2.12
CA THR A 96 5.73 19.28 -2.87
C THR A 96 4.21 19.41 -2.83
N GLY A 97 3.48 18.33 -3.12
CA GLY A 97 2.03 18.29 -3.03
C GLY A 97 1.54 18.54 -1.61
N TYR A 98 2.20 17.96 -0.60
CA TYR A 98 1.84 18.20 0.80
C TYR A 98 2.06 19.66 1.23
N ASP A 99 3.21 20.26 0.91
CA ASP A 99 3.51 21.65 1.27
C ASP A 99 2.54 22.62 0.56
N LEU A 100 2.21 22.34 -0.71
CA LEU A 100 1.19 23.09 -1.46
C LEU A 100 -0.19 23.00 -0.79
N LEU A 101 -0.59 21.80 -0.37
CA LEU A 101 -1.83 21.59 0.38
C LEU A 101 -1.84 22.38 1.69
N ARG A 102 -0.77 22.32 2.48
CA ARG A 102 -0.71 23.02 3.78
C ARG A 102 -0.84 24.53 3.65
N ALA A 103 -0.20 25.11 2.64
CA ALA A 103 -0.30 26.55 2.37
C ALA A 103 -1.77 26.96 2.18
N ASN A 104 -2.54 26.15 1.45
CA ASN A 104 -3.92 26.44 1.09
C ASN A 104 -4.95 26.03 2.16
N LEU A 105 -4.68 24.97 2.95
CA LEU A 105 -5.55 24.56 4.06
C LEU A 105 -5.64 25.60 5.17
N SER A 106 -4.63 26.48 5.32
CA SER A 106 -4.64 27.55 6.33
C SER A 106 -5.81 28.55 6.17
N GLY A 107 -6.41 28.63 4.98
CA GLY A 107 -7.58 29.46 4.68
C GLY A 107 -8.92 28.71 4.63
N VAL A 108 -8.93 27.37 4.73
CA VAL A 108 -10.13 26.54 4.56
C VAL A 108 -10.74 26.18 5.92
N SER A 109 -12.03 26.47 6.08
CA SER A 109 -12.81 26.25 7.32
C SER A 109 -12.68 24.82 7.88
N SER A 110 -12.71 24.72 9.22
CA SER A 110 -12.45 23.58 10.11
C SER A 110 -13.42 22.40 9.98
N SER A 111 -13.66 21.93 8.76
CA SER A 111 -14.33 20.66 8.50
C SER A 111 -13.36 19.50 8.78
N LYS A 112 -13.90 18.33 9.15
CA LYS A 112 -13.11 17.11 9.25
C LYS A 112 -12.55 16.82 7.86
N LYS A 113 -11.25 16.98 7.65
CA LYS A 113 -10.58 16.54 6.42
C LYS A 113 -9.55 15.47 6.75
N LEU A 114 -9.42 14.48 5.88
CA LEU A 114 -8.41 13.43 6.01
C LEU A 114 -7.23 13.77 5.11
N ILE A 115 -6.01 13.71 5.63
CA ILE A 115 -4.77 13.81 4.88
C ILE A 115 -4.07 12.47 4.99
N ILE A 116 -3.77 11.85 3.85
CA ILE A 116 -3.04 10.58 3.76
C ILE A 116 -1.69 10.87 3.13
N LEU A 117 -0.62 10.45 3.80
CA LEU A 117 0.77 10.61 3.37
C LEU A 117 1.38 9.27 2.96
N SER A 118 1.96 9.22 1.76
CA SER A 118 2.68 8.06 1.22
C SER A 118 3.82 8.52 0.30
N PRO A 119 5.02 8.88 0.80
CA PRO A 119 5.57 8.58 2.13
C PRO A 119 5.37 9.72 3.16
N VAL A 120 5.83 9.49 4.39
CA VAL A 120 5.81 10.51 5.47
C VAL A 120 6.99 11.45 5.41
N PHE A 121 6.73 12.71 5.76
CA PHE A 121 7.75 13.73 5.91
C PHE A 121 8.06 14.01 7.38
N SER A 122 9.33 14.30 7.68
CA SER A 122 9.78 14.59 9.04
C SER A 122 9.02 15.77 9.66
N GLY A 123 8.71 15.66 10.96
CA GLY A 123 8.12 16.74 11.77
C GLY A 123 6.59 16.75 11.86
N GLU A 124 5.88 15.88 11.14
CA GLU A 124 4.41 15.84 11.15
C GLU A 124 3.86 14.84 12.17
N GLN A 125 2.87 15.26 12.97
CA GLN A 125 2.09 14.33 13.79
C GLN A 125 1.12 13.55 12.89
N HIS A 126 1.20 12.23 12.94
CA HIS A 126 0.37 11.32 12.14
C HIS A 126 0.03 10.06 12.94
N ALA A 127 -1.11 9.46 12.63
CA ALA A 127 -1.43 8.11 13.06
C ALA A 127 -1.06 7.12 11.95
N ILE A 128 -0.57 5.93 12.30
CA ILE A 128 -0.29 4.87 11.33
C ILE A 128 -1.59 4.14 11.01
N TYR A 129 -1.92 4.03 9.72
CA TYR A 129 -3.03 3.21 9.25
C TYR A 129 -2.50 2.03 8.44
N ALA A 130 -2.87 0.82 8.85
CA ALA A 130 -2.54 -0.42 8.16
C ALA A 130 -3.73 -1.36 8.26
N GLU A 131 -4.38 -1.66 7.13
CA GLU A 131 -5.55 -2.53 7.08
C GLU A 131 -5.22 -3.91 7.64
N GLY A 132 -6.09 -4.44 8.50
CA GLY A 132 -5.87 -5.71 9.20
C GLY A 132 -4.87 -5.66 10.37
N ILE A 133 -4.14 -4.56 10.56
CA ILE A 133 -3.07 -4.45 11.57
C ILE A 133 -3.36 -3.33 12.57
N PHE A 134 -3.42 -2.09 12.09
CA PHE A 134 -3.71 -0.89 12.87
C PHE A 134 -4.95 -0.19 12.32
N LYS A 135 -6.07 -0.38 13.00
CA LYS A 135 -7.30 0.34 12.71
C LYS A 135 -7.37 1.58 13.60
N VAL A 136 -7.15 2.75 13.02
CA VAL A 136 -7.37 4.03 13.73
C VAL A 136 -8.88 4.25 13.87
N PRO A 137 -9.41 4.52 15.08
CA PRO A 137 -10.77 5.02 15.23
C PRO A 137 -10.82 6.46 14.72
N PHE A 138 -11.64 6.71 13.70
CA PHE A 138 -11.92 8.07 13.21
C PHE A 138 -12.91 8.76 14.16
N GLU A 139 -12.48 8.99 15.41
CA GLU A 139 -13.28 9.66 16.44
C GLU A 139 -12.80 11.12 16.61
N SER A 140 -13.75 12.06 16.60
CA SER A 140 -13.63 13.53 16.82
C SER A 140 -13.53 14.47 15.60
N GLU A 141 -13.75 15.75 15.87
CA GLU A 141 -13.99 16.93 15.01
C GLU A 141 -12.74 17.54 14.34
N ARG A 142 -11.61 16.82 14.28
CA ARG A 142 -10.34 17.35 13.74
C ARG A 142 -9.96 16.77 12.39
N ALA A 143 -9.07 17.45 11.69
CA ALA A 143 -8.37 16.89 10.55
C ALA A 143 -7.44 15.76 11.03
N PHE A 144 -7.44 14.64 10.30
CA PHE A 144 -6.60 13.48 10.61
C PHE A 144 -5.47 13.39 9.59
N CYS A 145 -4.24 13.26 10.07
CA CYS A 145 -3.10 12.93 9.23
C CYS A 145 -2.77 11.45 9.42
N LEU A 146 -2.83 10.68 8.35
CA LEU A 146 -2.50 9.26 8.34
C LEU A 146 -1.19 9.02 7.58
N LYS A 147 -0.35 8.17 8.18
CA LYS A 147 0.76 7.51 7.50
C LYS A 147 0.30 6.16 6.99
N ILE A 148 0.53 5.92 5.71
CA ILE A 148 0.49 4.57 5.15
C ILE A 148 1.91 3.99 5.21
N PRO A 149 2.11 2.79 5.78
CA PRO A 149 3.40 2.12 5.74
C PRO A 149 3.81 1.80 4.29
N GLU A 150 5.10 1.86 4.01
CA GLU A 150 5.64 1.40 2.72
C GLU A 150 5.25 -0.05 2.48
N GLY A 151 5.08 -0.45 1.22
CA GLY A 151 4.56 -1.79 0.90
C GLY A 151 5.39 -2.94 1.47
N MET A 152 6.71 -2.78 1.57
CA MET A 152 7.61 -3.75 2.23
C MET A 152 7.31 -3.89 3.72
N ASP A 153 7.18 -2.76 4.42
CA ASP A 153 6.96 -2.70 5.86
C ASP A 153 5.59 -3.30 6.19
N TYR A 154 4.57 -2.95 5.41
CA TYR A 154 3.24 -3.51 5.52
C TYR A 154 3.24 -5.03 5.30
N SER A 155 3.95 -5.52 4.29
CA SER A 155 3.98 -6.96 3.97
C SER A 155 4.60 -7.78 5.09
N ILE A 156 5.72 -7.33 5.66
CA ILE A 156 6.36 -8.02 6.79
C ILE A 156 5.46 -7.94 8.03
N ALA A 157 4.86 -6.79 8.29
CA ALA A 157 3.93 -6.62 9.40
C ALA A 157 2.70 -7.53 9.28
N TYR A 158 2.14 -7.62 8.07
CA TYR A 158 0.99 -8.46 7.75
C TYR A 158 1.34 -9.94 7.95
N PHE A 159 2.50 -10.36 7.44
CA PHE A 159 3.02 -11.72 7.62
C PHE A 159 3.13 -12.08 9.11
N VAL A 160 3.77 -11.23 9.93
CA VAL A 160 3.90 -11.47 11.37
C VAL A 160 2.54 -11.52 12.06
N LYS A 161 1.61 -10.61 11.71
CA LYS A 161 0.27 -10.57 12.31
C LYS A 161 -0.56 -11.79 11.95
N LEU A 162 -0.45 -12.28 10.72
CA LEU A 162 -1.15 -13.48 10.30
C LEU A 162 -0.68 -14.69 11.12
N LEU A 163 0.61 -14.81 11.37
CA LEU A 163 1.17 -15.84 12.25
C LEU A 163 0.70 -15.66 13.71
N GLU A 164 0.82 -14.46 14.28
CA GLU A 164 0.40 -14.19 15.66
C GLU A 164 -1.08 -14.50 15.93
N LYS A 165 -1.95 -14.32 14.92
CA LYS A 165 -3.39 -14.55 15.04
C LYS A 165 -3.77 -16.03 14.97
N ASN A 166 -2.99 -16.86 14.27
CA ASN A 166 -3.38 -18.23 13.92
C ASN A 166 -2.56 -19.33 14.60
N PHE A 167 -1.43 -18.98 15.21
CA PHE A 167 -0.66 -19.91 16.03
C PHE A 167 -1.00 -19.80 17.51
N SER A 168 -1.09 -20.94 18.19
CA SER A 168 -1.40 -20.98 19.63
C SER A 168 -0.25 -20.42 20.46
N VAL A 169 -0.47 -20.20 21.76
CA VAL A 169 0.59 -19.72 22.69
C VAL A 169 1.81 -20.65 22.71
N GLN A 170 1.61 -21.97 22.57
CA GLN A 170 2.69 -22.95 22.53
C GLN A 170 3.45 -22.96 21.20
N GLU A 171 2.78 -22.56 20.12
CA GLU A 171 3.35 -22.40 18.78
C GLU A 171 3.66 -20.93 18.48
N ALA A 172 3.67 -20.06 19.51
CA ALA A 172 3.92 -18.64 19.28
C ALA A 172 5.35 -18.45 18.77
N ILE A 173 5.54 -17.39 17.99
CA ILE A 173 6.87 -17.01 17.51
C ILE A 173 7.73 -16.65 18.73
N ASP A 174 8.89 -17.31 18.84
CA ASP A 174 9.93 -16.95 19.80
C ASP A 174 10.81 -15.84 19.21
N ARG A 175 11.31 -16.09 17.99
CA ARG A 175 12.12 -15.14 17.23
C ARG A 175 11.81 -15.24 15.74
N VAL A 176 11.86 -14.11 15.05
CA VAL A 176 11.92 -14.06 13.58
C VAL A 176 13.05 -13.14 13.13
N LYS A 177 13.80 -13.60 12.13
CA LYS A 177 14.74 -12.77 11.39
C LYS A 177 14.24 -12.58 9.98
N PHE A 178 14.34 -11.36 9.50
CA PHE A 178 14.09 -11.01 8.10
C PHE A 178 15.38 -10.50 7.47
N LEU A 179 15.65 -10.97 6.25
CA LEU A 179 16.60 -10.34 5.34
C LEU A 179 15.80 -9.77 4.16
N VAL A 180 15.69 -8.45 4.12
CA VAL A 180 15.07 -7.72 3.02
C VAL A 180 16.13 -7.51 1.95
N VAL A 181 15.87 -8.03 0.76
CA VAL A 181 16.72 -7.86 -0.41
C VAL A 181 16.02 -6.93 -1.37
N ARG A 182 16.61 -5.76 -1.59
CA ARG A 182 16.10 -4.77 -2.55
C ARG A 182 16.89 -4.82 -3.84
N ASP A 183 16.17 -4.82 -4.95
CA ASP A 183 16.79 -4.76 -6.26
C ASP A 183 17.52 -3.42 -6.45
N ARG A 184 18.72 -3.53 -7.01
CA ARG A 184 19.49 -2.42 -7.56
C ARG A 184 20.28 -2.88 -8.77
N GLU A 185 20.15 -2.12 -9.85
CA GLU A 185 20.89 -2.36 -11.11
C GLU A 185 22.41 -2.50 -10.90
N GLU A 186 23.00 -1.76 -9.96
CA GLU A 186 24.44 -1.82 -9.67
C GLU A 186 24.77 -1.79 -8.16
N GLY A 187 25.73 -2.63 -7.79
CA GLY A 187 26.35 -2.69 -6.46
C GLY A 187 25.68 -3.68 -5.52
N CYS A 188 26.48 -4.20 -4.57
CA CYS A 188 25.99 -4.94 -3.42
C CYS A 188 26.40 -4.17 -2.17
N ASP A 189 25.47 -3.97 -1.23
CA ASP A 189 25.83 -3.59 0.13
C ASP A 189 25.75 -4.80 1.07
N PHE A 190 26.47 -4.70 2.19
CA PHE A 190 26.36 -5.70 3.26
C PHE A 190 25.06 -5.47 4.02
N PRO A 191 24.41 -6.55 4.52
CA PRO A 191 23.22 -6.44 5.35
C PRO A 191 23.46 -5.49 6.53
N ARG A 192 22.53 -4.54 6.72
CA ARG A 192 22.55 -3.60 7.85
C ARG A 192 21.25 -3.69 8.63
N ASN A 193 21.31 -3.44 9.93
CA ASN A 193 20.12 -3.34 10.77
C ASN A 193 19.18 -2.28 10.19
N SER A 194 17.93 -2.68 9.99
CA SER A 194 16.92 -1.82 9.40
C SER A 194 16.24 -0.94 10.46
N SER A 195 15.96 0.30 10.11
CA SER A 195 15.06 1.17 10.89
C SER A 195 13.62 0.64 10.96
N ARG A 196 13.26 -0.34 10.11
CA ARG A 196 11.95 -1.03 10.11
C ARG A 196 11.71 -1.84 11.37
N GLU A 197 12.77 -2.21 12.11
CA GLU A 197 12.64 -3.02 13.32
C GLU A 197 11.84 -2.30 14.41
N GLU A 198 11.98 -0.97 14.52
CA GLU A 198 11.21 -0.16 15.47
C GLU A 198 9.72 -0.14 15.11
N PHE A 199 9.40 0.09 13.83
CA PHE A 199 8.03 -0.02 13.32
C PHE A 199 7.42 -1.38 13.66
N LEU A 200 8.10 -2.50 13.34
CA LEU A 200 7.57 -3.84 13.63
C LEU A 200 7.43 -4.15 15.13
N LYS A 201 8.27 -3.57 16.00
CA LYS A 201 8.12 -3.70 17.45
C LYS A 201 6.87 -3.01 17.97
N GLU A 202 6.45 -1.90 17.36
CA GLU A 202 5.15 -1.27 17.67
C GLU A 202 3.97 -2.17 17.28
N ILE A 203 4.18 -3.05 16.29
CA ILE A 203 3.14 -3.93 15.73
C ILE A 203 3.04 -5.24 16.51
N SER A 204 4.17 -5.85 16.87
CA SER A 204 4.23 -7.14 17.56
C SER A 204 3.60 -7.08 18.96
N SER A 205 2.65 -7.97 19.23
CA SER A 205 1.92 -7.99 20.52
C SER A 205 2.47 -9.00 21.52
N ASN A 206 3.30 -9.96 21.07
CA ASN A 206 3.63 -11.14 21.87
C ASN A 206 5.06 -11.20 22.39
N GLY A 207 5.82 -10.09 22.33
CA GLY A 207 7.21 -10.04 22.81
C GLY A 207 8.17 -10.88 21.97
N CYS A 208 7.82 -11.19 20.72
CA CYS A 208 8.66 -11.89 19.76
C CYS A 208 9.94 -11.08 19.48
N GLY A 209 11.10 -11.76 19.48
CA GLY A 209 12.36 -11.15 19.03
C GLY A 209 12.34 -10.95 17.51
N ILE A 210 12.13 -9.72 17.05
CA ILE A 210 12.16 -9.35 15.63
C ILE A 210 13.52 -8.74 15.30
N HIS A 211 14.19 -9.29 14.28
CA HIS A 211 15.40 -8.72 13.72
C HIS A 211 15.24 -8.54 12.21
N ILE A 212 15.62 -7.37 11.70
CA ILE A 212 15.54 -7.09 10.27
C ILE A 212 16.89 -6.57 9.80
N SER A 213 17.43 -7.26 8.81
CA SER A 213 18.56 -6.77 8.02
C SER A 213 18.11 -6.41 6.62
N GLU A 214 18.71 -5.37 6.06
CA GLU A 214 18.48 -4.92 4.69
C GLU A 214 19.76 -5.01 3.89
N MET A 215 19.66 -5.54 2.67
CA MET A 215 20.70 -5.46 1.66
C MET A 215 20.13 -5.07 0.30
N LYS A 216 20.99 -4.52 -0.54
CA LYS A 216 20.74 -4.18 -1.94
C LYS A 216 21.66 -5.01 -2.80
N MET A 217 21.10 -5.62 -3.83
CA MET A 217 21.86 -6.35 -4.84
C MET A 217 21.07 -6.43 -6.14
N PRO A 218 21.73 -6.72 -7.28
CA PRO A 218 21.01 -7.00 -8.51
C PRO A 218 20.08 -8.21 -8.32
N ALA A 219 18.78 -7.96 -8.44
CA ALA A 219 17.74 -8.97 -8.31
C ALA A 219 16.65 -8.74 -9.37
N VAL A 220 15.82 -9.74 -9.62
CA VAL A 220 14.69 -9.54 -10.57
C VAL A 220 13.54 -8.80 -9.90
N MET A 221 13.43 -8.93 -8.57
CA MET A 221 12.39 -8.35 -7.72
C MET A 221 12.89 -8.18 -6.30
N ASP A 222 12.28 -7.25 -5.56
CA ASP A 222 12.40 -7.18 -4.11
C ASP A 222 11.82 -8.46 -3.46
N PHE A 223 12.56 -9.05 -2.52
CA PHE A 223 12.09 -10.20 -1.76
C PHE A 223 12.54 -10.14 -0.30
N VAL A 224 11.83 -10.90 0.53
CA VAL A 224 12.11 -11.04 1.95
C VAL A 224 12.37 -12.50 2.23
N TYR A 225 13.58 -12.80 2.71
CA TYR A 225 13.88 -14.08 3.34
C TYR A 225 13.50 -14.01 4.82
N PHE A 226 12.94 -15.11 5.34
CA PHE A 226 12.59 -15.24 6.74
C PHE A 226 13.18 -16.51 7.36
N ASP A 227 13.58 -16.39 8.63
CA ASP A 227 13.99 -17.46 9.54
C ASP A 227 13.14 -17.30 10.81
N ILE A 228 12.22 -18.24 11.04
CA ILE A 228 11.25 -18.21 12.13
C ILE A 228 11.54 -19.35 13.08
N VAL A 229 11.72 -19.01 14.34
CA VAL A 229 11.81 -19.95 15.46
C VAL A 229 10.55 -19.84 16.30
N PHE A 230 9.86 -20.96 16.47
CA PHE A 230 8.66 -21.10 17.29
C PHE A 230 9.01 -21.60 18.70
N LYS A 231 8.16 -21.30 19.70
CA LYS A 231 8.34 -21.76 21.08
C LYS A 231 8.21 -23.28 21.22
N GLY A 232 7.45 -23.92 20.34
CA GLY A 232 7.17 -25.35 20.31
C GLY A 232 7.15 -25.90 18.89
N PRO A 233 6.95 -27.22 18.74
CA PRO A 233 6.89 -27.86 17.43
C PRO A 233 5.79 -27.27 16.55
N VAL A 234 6.05 -27.11 15.26
CA VAL A 234 5.11 -26.55 14.29
C VAL A 234 4.91 -27.52 13.13
N ASP A 235 3.68 -27.58 12.61
CA ASP A 235 3.39 -28.29 11.38
C ASP A 235 3.55 -27.35 10.18
N VAL A 236 4.44 -27.72 9.24
CA VAL A 236 4.65 -26.97 8.01
C VAL A 236 3.37 -26.92 7.17
N GLN A 237 2.53 -27.94 7.20
CA GLN A 237 1.29 -27.94 6.43
C GLN A 237 0.31 -26.90 6.98
N LYS A 238 0.20 -26.78 8.31
CA LYS A 238 -0.57 -25.71 8.95
C LYS A 238 -0.08 -24.32 8.55
N PHE A 239 1.24 -24.14 8.40
CA PHE A 239 1.81 -22.88 7.89
C PHE A 239 1.39 -22.63 6.44
N VAL A 240 1.52 -23.62 5.55
CA VAL A 240 1.12 -23.49 4.13
C VAL A 240 -0.38 -23.20 3.99
N ASP A 241 -1.23 -23.98 4.67
CA ASP A 241 -2.68 -23.85 4.64
C ASP A 241 -3.15 -22.47 5.13
N LEU A 242 -2.47 -21.90 6.13
CA LEU A 242 -2.76 -20.56 6.63
C LEU A 242 -2.64 -19.51 5.53
N PHE A 243 -1.55 -19.53 4.77
CA PHE A 243 -1.29 -18.54 3.73
C PHE A 243 -2.15 -18.78 2.49
N ASP A 244 -2.45 -20.03 2.14
CA ASP A 244 -3.32 -20.37 1.01
C ASP A 244 -4.77 -19.88 1.22
N LEU A 245 -5.25 -19.87 2.48
CA LEU A 245 -6.63 -19.48 2.82
C LEU A 245 -6.82 -17.98 3.09
N ASP A 246 -5.74 -17.20 3.25
CA ASP A 246 -5.83 -15.79 3.66
C ASP A 246 -6.41 -14.87 2.56
N GLY A 247 -6.22 -15.25 1.30
CA GLY A 247 -6.71 -14.51 0.13
C GLY A 247 -5.97 -13.20 -0.18
N ALA A 248 -5.16 -12.68 0.75
CA ALA A 248 -4.22 -11.59 0.49
C ALA A 248 -2.77 -12.07 0.25
N VAL A 249 -2.53 -13.38 0.38
CA VAL A 249 -1.26 -14.02 0.01
C VAL A 249 -1.51 -14.92 -1.20
N ALA A 250 -0.74 -14.69 -2.27
CA ALA A 250 -0.71 -15.55 -3.43
C ALA A 250 0.36 -16.62 -3.24
N MET A 251 -0.03 -17.88 -3.45
CA MET A 251 0.87 -19.01 -3.35
C MET A 251 1.26 -19.49 -4.75
N THR A 252 2.53 -19.83 -4.93
CA THR A 252 3.03 -20.37 -6.20
C THR A 252 4.01 -21.51 -5.99
N ASN A 253 4.00 -22.48 -6.91
CA ASN A 253 4.99 -23.56 -6.96
C ASN A 253 6.23 -23.17 -7.78
N LYS A 254 6.27 -21.94 -8.29
CA LYS A 254 7.37 -21.41 -9.09
C LYS A 254 8.60 -21.16 -8.19
N LYS A 255 9.77 -21.54 -8.68
CA LYS A 255 11.08 -21.37 -8.01
C LYS A 255 11.91 -20.24 -8.60
N ASP A 256 11.71 -19.98 -9.89
CA ASP A 256 12.51 -19.03 -10.65
C ASP A 256 11.94 -17.62 -10.53
N MET A 257 12.77 -16.65 -10.11
CA MET A 257 12.34 -15.27 -9.92
C MET A 257 11.88 -14.59 -11.22
N VAL A 258 12.40 -15.01 -12.38
CA VAL A 258 11.98 -14.48 -13.69
C VAL A 258 10.58 -14.99 -14.04
N GLU A 259 10.29 -16.26 -13.77
CA GLU A 259 8.92 -16.79 -13.94
C GLU A 259 7.93 -16.12 -12.99
N ILE A 260 8.32 -15.89 -11.74
CA ILE A 260 7.51 -15.18 -10.74
C ILE A 260 7.26 -13.73 -11.17
N ARG A 261 8.28 -13.05 -11.70
CA ARG A 261 8.14 -11.70 -12.26
C ARG A 261 7.16 -11.65 -13.43
N LYS A 262 7.21 -12.64 -14.33
CA LYS A 262 6.25 -12.72 -15.44
C LYS A 262 4.82 -12.91 -14.96
N VAL A 263 4.62 -13.72 -13.92
CA VAL A 263 3.31 -13.89 -13.29
C VAL A 263 2.84 -12.56 -12.68
N GLU A 264 3.71 -11.86 -11.96
CA GLU A 264 3.41 -10.51 -11.44
C GLU A 264 3.04 -9.54 -12.57
N GLU A 265 3.82 -9.47 -13.64
CA GLU A 265 3.56 -8.59 -14.79
C GLU A 265 2.23 -8.92 -15.50
N LEU A 266 1.94 -10.20 -15.74
CA LEU A 266 0.67 -10.64 -16.33
C LEU A 266 -0.53 -10.27 -15.45
N LEU A 267 -0.42 -10.45 -14.13
CA LEU A 267 -1.45 -10.07 -13.19
C LEU A 267 -1.62 -8.54 -13.14
N ARG A 268 -0.53 -7.78 -13.30
CA ARG A 268 -0.53 -6.31 -13.35
C ARG A 268 -1.28 -5.78 -14.57
N GLU A 269 -0.96 -6.31 -15.73
CA GLU A 269 -1.55 -5.90 -17.02
C GLU A 269 -3.05 -6.18 -17.08
N ASN A 270 -3.49 -7.28 -16.49
CA ASN A 270 -4.89 -7.66 -16.39
C ASN A 270 -5.65 -6.93 -15.26
N GLY A 271 -5.00 -6.00 -14.54
CA GLY A 271 -5.59 -5.31 -13.40
C GLY A 271 -5.99 -6.25 -12.25
N SER A 272 -5.41 -7.45 -12.21
CA SER A 272 -5.75 -8.55 -11.30
C SER A 272 -4.67 -8.78 -10.23
N LEU A 273 -3.69 -7.87 -10.11
CA LEU A 273 -2.61 -7.95 -9.13
C LEU A 273 -3.03 -7.42 -7.77
N LEU A 274 -3.54 -8.29 -6.90
CA LEU A 274 -3.98 -7.81 -5.60
C LEU A 274 -3.72 -8.87 -4.51
N TYR A 275 -2.47 -9.30 -4.41
CA TYR A 275 -1.92 -9.92 -3.21
C TYR A 275 -0.93 -8.95 -2.54
N ILE A 276 -0.82 -9.03 -1.21
CA ILE A 276 0.17 -8.33 -0.39
C ILE A 276 1.52 -9.07 -0.51
N ILE A 277 1.47 -10.40 -0.54
CA ILE A 277 2.63 -11.28 -0.52
C ILE A 277 2.49 -12.32 -1.63
N LEU A 278 3.55 -12.56 -2.42
CA LEU A 278 3.66 -13.74 -3.28
C LEU A 278 4.70 -14.69 -2.70
N MET A 279 4.25 -15.84 -2.24
CA MET A 279 5.10 -16.81 -1.57
C MET A 279 5.31 -18.04 -2.44
N SER A 280 6.57 -18.47 -2.57
CA SER A 280 6.88 -19.75 -3.19
C SER A 280 6.70 -20.84 -2.16
N VAL A 281 5.70 -21.72 -2.35
CA VAL A 281 5.49 -22.90 -1.48
C VAL A 281 6.77 -23.72 -1.39
N SER A 282 7.48 -23.81 -2.52
CA SER A 282 8.70 -24.58 -2.64
C SER A 282 9.94 -23.95 -2.01
N SER A 283 9.82 -22.74 -1.45
CA SER A 283 10.86 -22.11 -0.63
C SER A 283 10.74 -22.43 0.86
N ILE A 284 9.59 -22.94 1.29
CA ILE A 284 9.28 -23.18 2.69
C ILE A 284 9.92 -24.49 3.12
N GLU A 285 10.84 -24.41 4.08
CA GLU A 285 11.59 -25.57 4.57
C GLU A 285 11.66 -25.60 6.10
N MET A 286 11.50 -26.79 6.67
CA MET A 286 11.73 -27.03 8.11
C MET A 286 13.22 -27.29 8.35
N VAL A 287 13.86 -26.43 9.13
CA VAL A 287 15.24 -26.59 9.60
C VAL A 287 15.29 -27.50 10.83
N SER A 288 14.27 -27.40 11.68
CA SER A 288 14.03 -28.29 12.83
C SER A 288 12.53 -28.44 13.07
N ASP A 289 12.11 -29.17 14.10
CA ASP A 289 10.69 -29.26 14.48
C ASP A 289 10.08 -27.90 14.90
N ARG A 290 10.92 -26.89 15.18
CA ARG A 290 10.50 -25.54 15.64
C ARG A 290 11.04 -24.40 14.78
N GLU A 291 11.77 -24.70 13.71
CA GLU A 291 12.43 -23.67 12.90
C GLU A 291 12.06 -23.87 11.45
N LEU A 292 11.55 -22.80 10.85
CA LEU A 292 11.09 -22.76 9.48
C LEU A 292 11.74 -21.58 8.76
N VAL A 293 12.17 -21.83 7.53
CA VAL A 293 12.76 -20.81 6.65
C VAL A 293 11.99 -20.73 5.34
N GLY A 294 12.13 -19.60 4.66
CA GLY A 294 11.59 -19.43 3.32
C GLY A 294 11.75 -18.01 2.81
N TYR A 295 11.11 -17.70 1.69
CA TYR A 295 11.07 -16.34 1.18
C TYR A 295 9.75 -16.00 0.52
N PHE A 296 9.45 -14.71 0.46
CA PHE A 296 8.33 -14.18 -0.29
C PHE A 296 8.72 -12.91 -1.05
N PHE A 297 8.00 -12.63 -2.13
CA PHE A 297 8.11 -11.41 -2.91
C PHE A 297 7.06 -10.42 -2.47
N VAL A 298 7.39 -9.14 -2.61
CA VAL A 298 6.50 -8.03 -2.27
C VAL A 298 6.09 -7.31 -3.54
N THR A 299 4.86 -6.79 -3.52
CA THR A 299 4.26 -5.91 -4.55
C THR A 299 4.00 -4.53 -3.93
N PRO A 300 5.04 -3.68 -3.76
CA PRO A 300 4.98 -2.56 -2.83
C PRO A 300 3.91 -1.53 -3.18
N HIS A 301 3.80 -1.19 -4.46
CA HIS A 301 2.85 -0.19 -4.96
C HIS A 301 1.38 -0.57 -4.71
N PHE A 302 1.06 -1.87 -4.70
CA PHE A 302 -0.30 -2.35 -4.46
C PHE A 302 -0.66 -2.31 -2.98
N CYS A 303 0.28 -2.69 -2.12
CA CYS A 303 0.11 -2.63 -0.67
C CYS A 303 -0.25 -1.21 -0.22
N GLU A 304 0.46 -0.21 -0.74
CA GLU A 304 0.18 1.20 -0.44
C GLU A 304 -1.19 1.63 -0.97
N ALA A 305 -1.48 1.38 -2.25
CA ALA A 305 -2.77 1.71 -2.87
C ALA A 305 -3.96 1.09 -2.10
N PHE A 306 -3.84 -0.17 -1.71
CA PHE A 306 -4.85 -0.90 -0.96
C PHE A 306 -5.11 -0.26 0.41
N ASN A 307 -4.05 0.06 1.16
CA ASN A 307 -4.17 0.72 2.46
C ASN A 307 -4.78 2.12 2.35
N ILE A 308 -4.40 2.89 1.32
CA ILE A 308 -5.00 4.22 1.05
C ILE A 308 -6.50 4.09 0.78
N ILE A 309 -6.91 3.16 -0.10
CA ILE A 309 -8.34 2.93 -0.41
C ILE A 309 -9.11 2.48 0.82
N SER A 310 -8.53 1.59 1.64
CA SER A 310 -9.18 1.15 2.88
C SER A 310 -9.35 2.31 3.87
N ALA A 311 -8.33 3.15 4.05
CA ALA A 311 -8.39 4.34 4.89
C ALA A 311 -9.48 5.31 4.42
N ILE A 312 -9.55 5.61 3.11
CA ILE A 312 -10.61 6.44 2.50
C ILE A 312 -11.98 5.85 2.77
N THR A 313 -12.14 4.54 2.52
CA THR A 313 -13.42 3.84 2.66
C THR A 313 -13.88 3.82 4.11
N ARG A 314 -12.97 3.58 5.06
CA ARG A 314 -13.27 3.59 6.48
C ARG A 314 -13.58 4.99 7.00
N TYR A 315 -12.92 6.01 6.47
CA TYR A 315 -13.19 7.40 6.81
C TYR A 315 -14.61 7.83 6.37
N PHE A 316 -15.00 7.54 5.13
CA PHE A 316 -16.33 7.88 4.64
C PHE A 316 -17.44 6.96 5.17
N PHE A 317 -17.12 5.69 5.42
CA PHE A 317 -18.10 4.66 5.71
C PHE A 317 -17.70 3.77 6.90
N PRO A 318 -17.48 4.35 8.10
CA PRO A 318 -16.92 3.61 9.23
C PRO A 318 -17.73 2.37 9.65
N ARG A 319 -19.04 2.34 9.37
CA ARG A 319 -19.94 1.22 9.69
C ARG A 319 -20.11 0.19 8.57
N SER A 320 -19.74 0.50 7.33
CA SER A 320 -19.89 -0.40 6.18
C SER A 320 -18.57 -0.57 5.40
N SER A 321 -17.44 -0.21 6.00
CA SER A 321 -16.15 -0.21 5.31
C SER A 321 -15.74 -1.62 4.91
N GLU A 322 -15.94 -2.61 5.77
CA GLU A 322 -15.58 -4.00 5.47
C GLU A 322 -16.42 -4.56 4.31
N GLU A 323 -17.72 -4.30 4.30
CA GLU A 323 -18.61 -4.69 3.21
C GLU A 323 -18.23 -4.02 1.88
N ARG A 324 -17.88 -2.73 1.91
CA ARG A 324 -17.44 -1.98 0.72
C ARG A 324 -16.08 -2.47 0.22
N MET A 325 -15.15 -2.75 1.12
CA MET A 325 -13.84 -3.30 0.77
C MET A 325 -13.94 -4.70 0.17
N ARG A 326 -14.97 -5.50 0.48
CA ARG A 326 -15.24 -6.78 -0.24
C ARG A 326 -15.36 -6.62 -1.74
N LYS A 327 -15.83 -5.47 -2.23
CA LYS A 327 -15.88 -5.21 -3.69
C LYS A 327 -14.49 -5.02 -4.27
N VAL A 328 -13.62 -4.32 -3.54
CA VAL A 328 -12.19 -4.23 -3.87
C VAL A 328 -11.61 -5.64 -3.86
N TYR A 329 -11.72 -6.38 -2.76
CA TYR A 329 -11.27 -7.78 -2.63
C TYR A 329 -11.79 -8.72 -3.72
N SER A 330 -13.04 -8.59 -4.17
CA SER A 330 -13.59 -9.45 -5.24
C SER A 330 -12.96 -9.17 -6.61
N ARG A 331 -12.46 -7.95 -6.83
CA ARG A 331 -11.62 -7.63 -7.98
C ARG A 331 -10.16 -8.05 -7.75
N MET A 332 -9.78 -8.32 -6.50
CA MET A 332 -8.48 -8.85 -6.10
C MET A 332 -8.30 -10.32 -6.46
N VAL A 333 -9.37 -11.11 -6.36
CA VAL A 333 -9.36 -12.56 -6.58
C VAL A 333 -10.00 -12.87 -7.93
N LYS A 334 -9.23 -12.77 -9.02
CA LYS A 334 -9.50 -13.56 -10.22
C LYS A 334 -8.44 -14.64 -10.30
N GLU A 335 -8.91 -15.88 -10.29
CA GLU A 335 -8.17 -17.15 -10.22
C GLU A 335 -6.82 -17.08 -10.97
N MET A 336 -5.73 -17.42 -10.24
CA MET A 336 -4.39 -17.65 -10.79
C MET A 336 -4.26 -19.06 -11.38
#